data_AF-A0A5C3EKU6-F1
#
_entry.id   AF-A0A5C3EKU6-F1
#
_cell.length_a   1.000
_cell.length_b   1.000
_cell.length_c   1.000
_cell.angle_alpha   90.00
_cell.angle_beta   90.00
_cell.angle_gamma   90.00
#
_symmetry.space_group_name_H-M   'P 1'
#
loop_
_entity.id
_entity.type
_entity.pdbx_description
1 polymer ?
#
loop_
_entity_poly.entity_id
_entity_poly.type
_entity_poly.pdbx_seq_one_letter_code
_entity_poly.pdbx_strand_id
1 'polypeptide(L)'
;MPAAAASSSAKAGPSSTSKEEPTTSSLLLSTLGAYSELTKQLFTLIENPALSKAKSISDPTADKTWAVNDIDSIISALQDVDQLLSSRIQIAHQHAINQSKIERLQAHAKRRDKQTRQAILELSQINSELTEITRLSEEEVASIDRAEKQPISHATLLSYAQRLAKYTSAPPGYKLPQVAAAAAATTKLTGEAKPEEGAGDGQPAPEQLTLGADYNQYAKRAAAYYDPAIPSMPQEMPFPSDAMMRQGILNSQEMLNGAPMAEQPADEMMEDQDELPATDFASSYSHLREQQQRQEDDEDAFDLDLN
;
A
#
# COMPACT_ATOMS: atom_id res chain seq x y z
N MET A 1 -33.02 29.32 -9.79
CA MET A 1 -33.15 28.49 -11.00
C MET A 1 -31.93 27.57 -11.12
N PRO A 2 -32.03 26.29 -10.74
CA PRO A 2 -30.98 25.32 -11.03
C PRO A 2 -31.33 24.52 -12.29
N ALA A 3 -30.39 24.47 -13.24
CA ALA A 3 -30.48 23.66 -14.45
C ALA A 3 -30.05 22.22 -14.13
N ALA A 4 -30.98 21.28 -14.30
CA ALA A 4 -30.74 19.85 -14.13
C ALA A 4 -29.92 19.31 -15.31
N ALA A 5 -28.78 18.70 -15.01
CA ALA A 5 -27.97 17.95 -15.97
C ALA A 5 -28.63 16.60 -16.25
N ALA A 6 -29.07 16.39 -17.48
CA ALA A 6 -29.61 15.12 -17.95
C ALA A 6 -28.46 14.13 -18.23
N SER A 7 -28.40 13.07 -17.42
CA SER A 7 -27.54 11.91 -17.66
C SER A 7 -28.15 11.02 -18.75
N SER A 8 -27.63 11.12 -19.97
CA SER A 8 -27.94 10.16 -21.04
C SER A 8 -27.10 8.90 -20.87
N SER A 9 -27.66 7.92 -20.15
CA SER A 9 -27.13 6.55 -20.18
C SER A 9 -27.48 5.91 -21.53
N ALA A 10 -26.53 5.92 -22.46
CA ALA A 10 -26.63 5.17 -23.69
C ALA A 10 -26.54 3.67 -23.37
N LYS A 11 -27.70 3.07 -23.14
CA LYS A 11 -27.89 1.62 -23.05
C LYS A 11 -27.50 1.00 -24.38
N ALA A 12 -26.31 0.40 -24.44
CA ALA A 12 -25.89 -0.44 -25.55
C ALA A 12 -26.82 -1.67 -25.60
N GLY A 13 -27.84 -1.59 -26.45
CA GLY A 13 -28.70 -2.72 -26.75
C GLY A 13 -27.93 -3.73 -27.62
N PRO A 14 -28.06 -5.05 -27.36
CA PRO A 14 -27.63 -6.08 -28.29
C PRO A 14 -28.60 -6.12 -29.48
N SER A 15 -28.34 -5.31 -30.51
CA SER A 15 -28.73 -5.64 -31.89
C SER A 15 -27.81 -6.77 -32.36
N SER A 16 -28.19 -7.80 -33.10
CA SER A 16 -29.38 -8.07 -33.89
C SER A 16 -29.25 -9.52 -34.40
N THR A 17 -30.38 -10.08 -34.78
CA THR A 17 -30.59 -11.34 -35.48
C THR A 17 -29.51 -11.71 -36.50
N SER A 18 -28.93 -12.90 -36.30
CA SER A 18 -27.94 -13.60 -37.11
C SER A 18 -28.39 -13.88 -38.56
N LYS A 19 -28.00 -13.01 -39.48
CA LYS A 19 -27.47 -13.46 -40.77
C LYS A 19 -25.97 -13.15 -40.70
N GLU A 20 -25.15 -14.19 -40.62
CA GLU A 20 -23.70 -14.03 -40.60
C GLU A 20 -23.28 -13.31 -41.88
N GLU A 21 -22.92 -12.04 -41.76
CA GLU A 21 -22.34 -11.32 -42.90
C GLU A 21 -21.05 -12.05 -43.29
N PRO A 22 -20.86 -12.38 -44.59
CA PRO A 22 -19.70 -13.12 -45.01
C PRO A 22 -18.43 -12.32 -44.67
N THR A 23 -17.51 -12.98 -43.97
CA THR A 23 -16.21 -12.37 -43.62
C THR A 23 -15.48 -11.89 -44.87
N THR A 24 -14.74 -10.78 -44.78
CA THR A 24 -13.95 -10.26 -45.92
C THR A 24 -13.02 -11.31 -46.54
N SER A 25 -12.51 -12.24 -45.73
CA SER A 25 -11.72 -13.39 -46.18
C SER A 25 -12.53 -14.40 -47.00
N SER A 26 -13.75 -14.75 -46.59
CA SER A 26 -14.59 -15.68 -47.33
C SER A 26 -15.06 -15.07 -48.66
N LEU A 27 -15.32 -13.76 -48.68
CA LEU A 27 -15.57 -13.01 -49.91
C LEU A 27 -14.38 -13.13 -50.87
N LEU A 28 -13.15 -12.78 -50.45
CA LEU A 28 -11.99 -12.83 -51.34
C LEU A 28 -11.71 -14.24 -51.87
N LEU A 29 -11.79 -15.26 -51.02
CA LEU A 29 -11.59 -16.65 -51.41
C LEU A 29 -12.64 -17.14 -52.40
N SER A 30 -13.90 -16.71 -52.25
CA SER A 30 -14.96 -17.07 -53.18
C SER A 30 -14.75 -16.46 -54.57
N THR A 31 -14.38 -15.17 -54.65
CA THR A 31 -14.00 -14.54 -55.93
C THR A 31 -12.80 -15.20 -56.58
N LEU A 32 -11.79 -15.55 -55.79
CA LEU A 32 -10.58 -16.22 -56.30
C LEU A 32 -10.90 -17.64 -56.79
N GLY A 33 -11.81 -18.33 -56.12
CA GLY A 33 -12.38 -19.61 -56.56
C GLY A 33 -13.03 -19.47 -57.94
N ALA A 34 -13.96 -18.51 -58.09
CA ALA A 34 -14.62 -18.23 -59.37
C ALA A 34 -13.62 -17.84 -60.48
N TYR A 35 -12.60 -17.03 -60.18
CA TYR A 35 -11.53 -16.69 -61.12
C TYR A 35 -10.75 -17.94 -61.57
N SER A 36 -10.39 -18.81 -60.63
CA SER A 36 -9.68 -20.06 -60.93
C SER A 36 -10.50 -21.02 -61.78
N GLU A 37 -11.83 -21.05 -61.59
CA GLU A 37 -12.73 -21.87 -62.38
C GLU A 37 -12.92 -21.32 -63.80
N LEU A 38 -13.08 -20.00 -63.94
CA LEU A 38 -13.18 -19.34 -65.25
C LEU A 38 -11.91 -19.52 -66.08
N THR A 39 -10.74 -19.36 -65.46
CA THR A 39 -9.44 -19.58 -66.14
C THR A 39 -9.25 -21.03 -66.57
N LYS A 40 -9.58 -22.01 -65.72
CA LYS A 40 -9.56 -23.43 -66.11
C LYS A 40 -10.48 -23.72 -67.28
N GLN A 41 -11.67 -23.10 -67.31
CA GLN A 41 -12.60 -23.25 -68.42
C GLN A 41 -12.09 -22.61 -69.70
N LEU A 42 -11.48 -21.43 -69.63
CA LEU A 42 -10.82 -20.78 -70.76
C LEU A 42 -9.80 -21.72 -71.42
N PHE A 43 -8.87 -22.28 -70.63
CA PHE A 43 -7.85 -23.18 -71.15
C PHE A 43 -8.45 -24.48 -71.70
N THR A 44 -9.47 -25.04 -71.04
CA THR A 44 -10.16 -26.24 -71.53
C THR A 44 -10.82 -26.01 -72.89
N LEU A 45 -11.41 -24.84 -73.10
CA LEU A 45 -12.07 -24.47 -74.36
C LEU A 45 -11.04 -24.20 -75.48
N ILE A 46 -9.91 -23.57 -75.16
CA ILE A 46 -8.79 -23.37 -76.10
C ILE A 46 -8.17 -24.71 -76.53
N GLU A 47 -7.98 -25.64 -75.59
CA GLU A 47 -7.39 -26.95 -75.87
C GLU A 47 -8.35 -27.89 -76.63
N ASN A 48 -9.65 -27.84 -76.30
CA ASN A 48 -10.68 -28.69 -76.90
C ASN A 48 -11.94 -27.89 -77.28
N PRO A 49 -11.94 -27.19 -78.43
CA PRO A 49 -13.07 -26.36 -78.84
C PRO A 49 -14.35 -27.17 -79.13
N ALA A 50 -14.22 -28.46 -79.45
CA ALA A 50 -15.36 -29.36 -79.70
C ALA A 50 -16.12 -29.78 -78.43
N LEU A 51 -15.59 -29.50 -77.23
CA LEU A 51 -16.16 -29.89 -75.93
C LEU A 51 -16.87 -28.73 -75.21
N SER A 52 -17.24 -27.67 -75.93
CA SER A 52 -17.91 -26.47 -75.40
C SER A 52 -19.33 -26.78 -74.87
N LYS A 53 -19.41 -27.34 -73.67
CA LYS A 53 -20.67 -27.45 -72.92
C LYS A 53 -20.83 -26.18 -72.09
N ALA A 54 -21.99 -25.55 -72.23
CA ALA A 54 -22.39 -24.42 -71.40
C ALA A 54 -22.22 -24.77 -69.92
N LYS A 55 -21.37 -24.04 -69.20
CA LYS A 55 -21.16 -24.21 -67.76
C LYS A 55 -21.44 -22.89 -67.07
N SER A 56 -22.29 -22.94 -66.05
CA SER A 56 -22.54 -21.80 -65.18
C SER A 56 -21.57 -21.85 -64.02
N ILE A 57 -20.77 -20.80 -63.84
CA ILE A 57 -19.96 -20.60 -62.64
C ILE A 57 -20.66 -19.54 -61.80
N SER A 58 -20.84 -19.84 -60.52
CA SER A 58 -21.48 -18.94 -59.55
C SER A 58 -20.49 -18.56 -58.46
N ASP A 59 -20.39 -17.27 -58.12
CA ASP A 59 -19.85 -16.86 -56.83
C ASP A 59 -20.99 -16.85 -55.79
N PRO A 60 -21.05 -17.83 -54.86
CA PRO A 60 -22.12 -17.94 -53.87
C PRO A 60 -22.21 -16.74 -52.92
N THR A 61 -21.15 -15.93 -52.84
CA THR A 61 -21.09 -14.78 -51.93
C THR A 61 -21.45 -13.45 -52.60
N ALA A 62 -21.44 -13.39 -53.93
CA ALA A 62 -21.78 -12.18 -54.68
C ALA A 62 -23.18 -12.23 -55.31
N ASP A 63 -23.87 -13.37 -55.20
CA ASP A 63 -25.06 -13.72 -55.98
C ASP A 63 -24.88 -13.46 -57.49
N LYS A 64 -23.63 -13.50 -57.97
CA LYS A 64 -23.29 -13.35 -59.39
C LYS A 64 -23.07 -14.72 -59.99
N THR A 65 -23.73 -14.93 -61.13
CA THR A 65 -23.58 -16.13 -61.93
C THR A 65 -23.18 -15.71 -63.34
N TRP A 66 -22.14 -16.37 -63.86
CA TRP A 66 -21.65 -16.14 -65.21
C TRP A 66 -22.02 -17.36 -66.06
N ALA A 67 -22.90 -17.15 -67.03
CA ALA A 67 -23.25 -18.15 -68.02
C ALA A 67 -22.22 -18.11 -69.15
N VAL A 68 -21.35 -19.12 -69.19
CA VAL A 68 -20.25 -19.20 -70.14
C VAL A 68 -20.60 -20.13 -71.29
N ASN A 69 -20.61 -19.60 -72.51
CA ASN A 69 -20.89 -20.37 -73.74
C ASN A 69 -19.81 -20.21 -74.82
N ASP A 70 -19.11 -19.08 -74.83
CA ASP A 70 -18.13 -18.70 -75.86
C ASP A 70 -16.88 -18.04 -75.23
N ILE A 71 -15.76 -18.02 -75.95
CA ILE A 71 -14.49 -17.46 -75.49
C ILE A 71 -14.66 -15.98 -75.09
N ASP A 72 -15.36 -15.21 -75.92
CA ASP A 72 -15.62 -13.79 -75.63
C ASP A 72 -16.42 -13.61 -74.34
N SER A 73 -17.38 -14.51 -74.07
CA SER A 73 -18.15 -14.50 -72.82
C SER A 73 -17.29 -14.81 -71.58
N ILE A 74 -16.28 -15.68 -71.72
CA ILE A 74 -15.32 -15.98 -70.63
C ILE A 74 -14.44 -14.78 -70.35
N ILE A 75 -13.95 -14.10 -71.40
CA ILE A 75 -13.08 -12.93 -71.24
C ILE A 75 -13.85 -11.79 -70.57
N SER A 76 -15.10 -11.54 -70.98
CA SER A 76 -15.95 -10.57 -70.28
C SER A 76 -16.23 -10.96 -68.82
N ALA A 77 -16.52 -12.24 -68.54
CA ALA A 77 -16.71 -12.72 -67.18
C ALA A 77 -15.44 -12.57 -66.31
N LEU A 78 -14.26 -12.81 -66.88
CA LEU A 78 -12.97 -12.61 -66.20
C LEU A 78 -12.75 -11.13 -65.86
N GLN A 79 -13.09 -10.22 -66.76
CA GLN A 79 -13.01 -8.78 -66.51
C GLN A 79 -13.96 -8.36 -65.37
N ASP A 80 -15.18 -8.90 -65.35
CA ASP A 80 -16.15 -8.64 -64.26
C ASP A 80 -15.67 -9.17 -62.91
N VAL A 81 -15.04 -10.35 -62.89
CA VAL A 81 -14.45 -10.93 -61.66
C VAL A 81 -13.25 -10.11 -61.20
N ASP A 82 -12.42 -9.61 -62.10
CA ASP A 82 -11.28 -8.75 -61.75
C ASP A 82 -11.73 -7.41 -61.13
N GLN A 83 -12.75 -6.78 -61.72
CA GLN A 83 -13.38 -5.59 -61.14
C GLN A 83 -13.97 -5.88 -59.76
N LEU A 84 -14.65 -7.02 -59.60
CA LEU A 84 -15.21 -7.44 -58.32
C LEU A 84 -14.11 -7.67 -57.28
N LEU A 85 -13.01 -8.34 -57.65
CA LEU A 85 -11.86 -8.60 -56.79
C LEU A 85 -11.21 -7.29 -56.35
N SER A 86 -10.99 -6.35 -57.27
CA SER A 86 -10.45 -5.02 -56.98
C SER A 86 -11.30 -4.28 -55.94
N SER A 87 -12.63 -4.29 -56.10
CA SER A 87 -13.53 -3.65 -55.13
C SER A 87 -13.46 -4.31 -53.74
N ARG A 88 -13.38 -5.64 -53.68
CA ARG A 88 -13.24 -6.38 -52.41
C ARG A 88 -11.89 -6.11 -51.72
N ILE A 89 -10.81 -5.97 -52.47
CA ILE A 89 -9.50 -5.60 -51.93
C ILE A 89 -9.54 -4.19 -51.34
N GLN A 90 -10.20 -3.24 -52.00
CA GLN A 90 -10.38 -1.88 -51.46
C GLN A 90 -11.15 -1.88 -50.15
N ILE A 91 -12.23 -2.67 -50.07
CA ILE A 91 -13.00 -2.85 -48.84
C ILE A 91 -12.12 -3.46 -47.74
N ALA A 92 -11.37 -4.53 -48.04
CA ALA A 92 -10.45 -5.16 -47.08
C ALA A 92 -9.38 -4.17 -46.56
N HIS A 93 -8.83 -3.34 -47.44
CA HIS A 93 -7.90 -2.28 -47.06
C HIS A 93 -8.55 -1.24 -46.12
N GLN A 94 -9.78 -0.82 -46.42
CA GLN A 94 -10.53 0.08 -45.54
C GLN A 94 -10.80 -0.55 -44.17
N HIS A 95 -11.13 -1.84 -44.12
CA HIS A 95 -11.28 -2.57 -42.86
C HIS A 95 -9.97 -2.62 -42.07
N ALA A 96 -8.83 -2.85 -42.73
CA ALA A 96 -7.53 -2.84 -42.06
C ALA A 96 -7.20 -1.46 -41.45
N ILE A 97 -7.48 -0.36 -42.18
CA ILE A 97 -7.32 0.99 -41.66
C ILE A 97 -8.23 1.22 -40.45
N ASN A 98 -9.51 0.86 -40.57
CA ASN A 98 -10.48 1.01 -39.49
C ASN A 98 -10.08 0.20 -38.25
N GLN A 99 -9.62 -1.03 -38.44
CA GLN A 99 -9.13 -1.89 -37.37
C GLN A 99 -7.93 -1.27 -36.63
N SER A 100 -6.95 -0.75 -37.37
CA SER A 100 -5.81 -0.04 -36.75
C SER A 100 -6.25 1.18 -35.93
N LYS A 101 -7.31 1.87 -36.38
CA LYS A 101 -7.89 3.02 -35.65
C LYS A 101 -8.60 2.55 -34.38
N ILE A 102 -9.35 1.45 -34.46
CA ILE A 102 -10.02 0.85 -33.29
C ILE A 102 -9.00 0.44 -32.24
N GLU A 103 -7.91 -0.22 -32.63
CA GLU A 103 -6.84 -0.63 -31.73
C GLU A 103 -6.19 0.56 -31.03
N ARG A 104 -5.93 1.65 -31.76
CA ARG A 104 -5.42 2.91 -31.18
C ARG A 104 -6.40 3.51 -30.17
N LEU A 105 -7.69 3.54 -30.50
CA LEU A 105 -8.73 4.06 -29.61
C LEU A 105 -8.89 3.19 -28.36
N GLN A 106 -8.80 1.87 -28.50
CA GLN A 106 -8.84 0.93 -27.39
C GLN A 106 -7.64 1.11 -26.46
N ALA A 107 -6.43 1.27 -27.01
CA ALA A 107 -5.23 1.56 -26.23
C ALA A 107 -5.37 2.89 -25.47
N HIS A 108 -5.94 3.92 -26.12
CA HIS A 108 -6.20 5.21 -25.49
C HIS A 108 -7.24 5.13 -24.38
N ALA A 109 -8.33 4.38 -24.57
CA ALA A 109 -9.33 4.12 -23.54
C ALA A 109 -8.71 3.41 -22.33
N LYS A 110 -7.96 2.33 -22.56
CA LYS A 110 -7.24 1.60 -21.50
C LYS A 110 -6.26 2.51 -20.74
N ARG A 111 -5.57 3.43 -21.42
CA ARG A 111 -4.68 4.40 -20.78
C ARG A 111 -5.45 5.36 -19.88
N ARG A 112 -6.57 5.91 -20.35
CA ARG A 112 -7.43 6.77 -19.53
C ARG A 112 -7.99 6.02 -18.32
N ASP A 113 -8.41 4.78 -18.49
CA ASP A 113 -8.92 3.97 -17.38
C ASP A 113 -7.87 3.63 -16.32
N LYS A 114 -6.58 3.58 -16.71
CA LYS A 114 -5.48 3.47 -15.75
C LYS A 114 -5.25 4.79 -15.01
N GLN A 115 -5.29 5.91 -15.73
CA GLN A 115 -5.13 7.24 -15.13
C GLN A 115 -6.27 7.56 -14.15
N THR A 116 -7.51 7.23 -14.48
CA THR A 116 -8.64 7.43 -13.58
C THR A 116 -8.54 6.57 -12.33
N ARG A 117 -8.15 5.29 -12.47
CA ARG A 117 -7.89 4.41 -11.32
C ARG A 117 -6.78 4.96 -10.42
N GLN A 118 -5.68 5.40 -11.01
CA GLN A 118 -4.58 6.02 -10.25
C GLN A 118 -5.05 7.26 -9.49
N ALA A 119 -5.79 8.16 -10.14
CA ALA A 119 -6.33 9.35 -9.49
C ALA A 119 -7.30 9.01 -8.35
N ILE A 120 -8.12 7.96 -8.49
CA ILE A 120 -9.02 7.50 -7.42
C ILE A 120 -8.21 6.97 -6.22
N LEU A 121 -7.14 6.21 -6.46
CA LEU A 121 -6.26 5.72 -5.39
C LEU A 121 -5.57 6.86 -4.65
N GLU A 122 -5.05 7.84 -5.39
CA GLU A 122 -4.43 9.03 -4.81
C GLU A 122 -5.45 9.83 -3.97
N LEU A 123 -6.67 10.02 -4.49
CA LEU A 123 -7.74 10.68 -3.73
C LEU A 123 -8.15 9.89 -2.48
N SER A 124 -8.21 8.56 -2.53
CA SER A 124 -8.52 7.76 -1.35
C SER A 124 -7.42 7.85 -0.30
N GLN A 125 -6.14 7.88 -0.73
CA GLN A 125 -5.01 8.07 0.16
C GLN A 125 -5.06 9.44 0.85
N ILE A 126 -5.24 10.52 0.08
CA ILE A 126 -5.36 11.88 0.62
C ILE A 126 -6.54 11.96 1.59
N ASN A 127 -7.66 11.31 1.29
CA ASN A 127 -8.81 11.28 2.18
C ASN A 127 -8.48 10.56 3.50
N SER A 128 -7.80 9.40 3.46
CA SER A 128 -7.38 8.71 4.68
C SER A 128 -6.43 9.56 5.52
N GLU A 129 -5.46 10.23 4.90
CA GLU A 129 -4.52 11.14 5.59
C GLU A 129 -5.26 12.31 6.24
N LEU A 130 -6.23 12.92 5.55
CA LEU A 130 -7.07 14.00 6.10
C LEU A 130 -7.92 13.53 7.28
N THR A 131 -8.50 12.32 7.20
CA THR A 131 -9.27 11.75 8.33
C THR A 131 -8.39 11.49 9.54
N GLU A 132 -7.16 11.04 9.35
CA GLU A 132 -6.20 10.83 10.43
C GLU A 132 -5.80 12.15 11.08
N ILE A 133 -5.46 13.17 10.28
CA ILE A 133 -5.14 14.52 10.78
C ILE A 133 -6.33 15.09 11.56
N THR A 134 -7.56 14.92 11.06
CA THR A 134 -8.76 15.39 11.74
C THR A 134 -8.91 14.70 13.10
N ARG A 135 -8.76 13.36 13.15
CA ARG A 135 -8.81 12.60 14.40
C ARG A 135 -7.75 13.07 15.41
N LEU A 136 -6.49 13.23 14.96
CA LEU A 136 -5.40 13.72 15.83
C LEU A 136 -5.70 15.13 16.35
N SER A 137 -6.25 16.01 15.51
CA SER A 137 -6.62 17.37 15.92
C SER A 137 -7.74 17.39 16.96
N GLU A 138 -8.73 16.50 16.83
CA GLU A 138 -9.81 16.35 17.81
C GLU A 138 -9.28 15.83 19.15
N GLU A 139 -8.33 14.90 19.13
CA GLU A 139 -7.65 14.39 20.34
C GLU A 139 -6.81 15.47 21.03
N GLU A 140 -6.08 16.29 20.25
CA GLU A 140 -5.32 17.42 20.78
C GLU A 140 -6.22 18.48 21.41
N VAL A 141 -7.31 18.87 20.72
CA VAL A 141 -8.30 19.82 21.26
C VAL A 141 -8.93 19.26 22.54
N ALA A 142 -9.30 17.98 22.57
CA ALA A 142 -9.82 17.35 23.78
C ALA A 142 -8.80 17.33 24.93
N SER A 143 -7.50 17.16 24.63
CA SER A 143 -6.42 17.25 25.63
C SER A 143 -6.25 18.67 26.16
N ILE A 144 -6.31 19.68 25.29
CA ILE A 144 -6.27 21.10 25.67
C ILE A 144 -7.48 21.43 26.56
N ASP A 145 -8.69 21.06 26.16
CA ASP A 145 -9.91 21.28 26.95
C ASP A 145 -9.83 20.63 28.34
N ARG A 146 -9.25 19.43 28.45
CA ARG A 146 -9.02 18.77 29.74
C ARG A 146 -8.03 19.55 30.59
N ALA A 147 -6.93 20.01 30.00
CA ALA A 147 -5.92 20.81 30.68
C ALA A 147 -6.47 22.17 31.15
N GLU A 148 -7.34 22.80 30.36
CA GLU A 148 -8.01 24.04 30.71
C GLU A 148 -9.02 23.85 31.86
N LYS A 149 -9.78 22.75 31.84
CA LYS A 149 -10.74 22.41 32.91
C LYS A 149 -10.05 22.00 34.21
N GLN A 150 -8.85 21.43 34.13
CA GLN A 150 -8.07 20.97 35.27
C GLN A 150 -6.68 21.62 35.30
N PRO A 151 -6.60 22.95 35.54
CA PRO A 151 -5.32 23.63 35.56
C PRO A 151 -4.49 23.16 36.75
N ILE A 152 -3.28 22.69 36.48
CA ILE A 152 -2.35 22.27 37.54
C ILE A 152 -1.76 23.53 38.18
N SER A 153 -1.85 23.62 39.51
CA SER A 153 -1.29 24.77 40.23
C SER A 153 0.24 24.81 40.10
N HIS A 154 0.79 26.00 39.92
CA HIS A 154 2.24 26.21 39.83
C HIS A 154 3.00 25.71 41.08
N ALA A 155 2.39 25.83 42.26
CA ALA A 155 2.96 25.33 43.50
C ALA A 155 3.08 23.79 43.49
N THR A 156 2.06 23.09 42.97
CA THR A 156 2.10 21.64 42.83
C THR A 156 3.20 21.21 41.87
N LEU A 157 3.30 21.87 40.69
CA LEU A 157 4.35 21.58 39.70
C LEU A 157 5.75 21.79 40.27
N LEU A 158 6.01 22.91 40.95
CA LEU A 158 7.32 23.19 41.55
C LEU A 158 7.67 22.17 42.63
N SER A 159 6.71 21.85 43.51
CA SER A 159 6.95 20.87 44.58
C SER A 159 7.25 19.47 44.03
N TYR A 160 6.54 19.06 42.97
CA TYR A 160 6.75 17.79 42.31
C TYR A 160 8.08 17.77 41.54
N ALA A 161 8.40 18.83 40.81
CA ALA A 161 9.68 18.98 40.12
C ALA A 161 10.87 18.96 41.11
N GLN A 162 10.76 19.62 42.26
CA GLN A 162 11.79 19.58 43.30
C GLN A 162 11.97 18.17 43.89
N ARG A 163 10.89 17.39 44.01
CA ARG A 163 10.97 15.97 44.42
C ARG A 163 11.65 15.14 43.33
N LEU A 164 11.20 15.25 42.08
CA LEU A 164 11.80 14.56 40.93
C LEU A 164 13.28 14.89 40.79
N ALA A 165 13.67 16.16 40.92
CA ALA A 165 15.06 16.60 40.76
C ALA A 165 16.02 15.86 41.69
N LYS A 166 15.60 15.46 42.90
CA LYS A 166 16.45 14.66 43.80
C LYS A 166 16.76 13.26 43.25
N TYR A 167 15.85 12.69 42.46
CA TYR A 167 15.95 11.33 41.92
C TYR A 167 16.39 11.29 40.45
N THR A 168 16.20 12.39 39.71
CA THR A 168 16.55 12.50 38.29
C THR A 168 17.82 13.30 38.04
N SER A 169 18.28 14.11 39.01
CA SER A 169 19.58 14.75 38.90
C SER A 169 20.69 13.72 39.07
N ALA A 170 21.63 13.74 38.13
CA ALA A 170 22.83 12.93 38.24
C ALA A 170 23.58 13.33 39.52
N PRO A 171 23.97 12.38 40.38
CA PRO A 171 24.69 12.68 41.61
C PRO A 171 25.92 13.56 41.33
N PRO A 172 26.28 14.51 42.22
CA PRO A 172 27.47 15.34 42.05
C PRO A 172 28.72 14.46 41.84
N GLY A 173 29.25 14.41 40.61
CA GLY A 173 30.38 13.55 40.21
C GLY A 173 30.04 12.40 39.26
N TYR A 174 28.76 12.16 38.93
CA TYR A 174 28.37 11.15 37.96
C TYR A 174 28.74 11.59 36.53
N LYS A 175 29.79 10.97 35.98
CA LYS A 175 30.18 11.14 34.57
C LYS A 175 29.42 10.11 33.74
N LEU A 176 28.55 10.57 32.86
CA LEU A 176 27.94 9.71 31.84
C LEU A 176 29.07 9.04 31.04
N PRO A 177 29.02 7.71 30.80
CA PRO A 177 29.88 7.08 29.80
C PRO A 177 29.70 7.83 28.48
N GLN A 178 30.79 8.38 27.93
CA GLN A 178 30.72 9.07 26.66
C GLN A 178 30.22 8.08 25.60
N VAL A 179 29.00 8.29 25.11
CA VAL A 179 28.39 7.60 23.95
C VAL A 179 29.17 7.85 22.63
N ALA A 180 30.36 8.45 22.70
CA ALA A 180 31.32 8.53 21.60
C ALA A 180 31.86 7.16 21.15
N ALA A 181 31.70 6.09 21.95
CA ALA A 181 32.11 4.74 21.56
C ALA A 181 31.12 4.03 20.61
N ALA A 182 29.85 4.48 20.53
CA ALA A 182 28.85 3.90 19.62
C ALA A 182 28.86 4.55 18.23
N ALA A 183 29.21 5.84 18.14
CA ALA A 183 29.33 6.53 16.85
C ALA A 183 30.60 6.16 16.05
N ALA A 184 31.65 5.67 16.73
CA ALA A 184 32.92 5.30 16.08
C ALA A 184 32.94 3.87 15.51
N ALA A 185 31.93 3.04 15.78
CA ALA A 185 31.90 1.64 15.36
C ALA A 185 31.18 1.40 14.02
N THR A 186 30.38 2.35 13.52
CA THR A 186 29.60 2.18 12.28
C THR A 186 30.37 2.56 11.01
N THR A 187 31.52 3.23 11.12
CA THR A 187 32.28 3.76 9.95
C THR A 187 33.44 2.85 9.52
N LYS A 188 33.45 1.57 9.90
CA LYS A 188 34.57 0.64 9.64
C LYS A 188 34.22 -0.58 8.78
N LEU A 189 33.23 -0.47 7.90
CA LEU A 189 32.95 -1.46 6.86
C LEU A 189 32.66 -0.76 5.53
N THR A 190 33.72 -0.41 4.82
CA THR A 190 33.86 -0.43 3.34
C THR A 190 35.17 0.27 3.01
N GLY A 191 36.25 -0.51 2.98
CA GLY A 191 37.46 -0.11 2.29
C GLY A 191 37.30 -0.43 0.80
N GLU A 192 37.63 0.52 -0.06
CA GLU A 192 38.66 0.38 -1.12
C GLU A 192 38.61 1.60 -2.05
N ALA A 193 39.61 2.49 -1.94
CA ALA A 193 40.15 3.26 -3.07
C ALA A 193 41.44 3.99 -2.66
N LYS A 194 42.52 3.72 -3.39
CA LYS A 194 43.72 4.57 -3.57
C LYS A 194 44.33 4.17 -4.93
N PRO A 195 45.13 5.01 -5.62
CA PRO A 195 45.39 6.47 -5.55
C PRO A 195 45.00 7.15 -6.90
N GLU A 196 45.07 8.45 -7.21
CA GLU A 196 46.15 9.46 -7.16
C GLU A 196 45.60 10.90 -7.37
N GLU A 197 46.37 11.84 -6.81
CA GLU A 197 46.72 13.22 -7.21
C GLU A 197 45.76 14.16 -7.98
N GLY A 198 45.52 15.34 -7.39
CA GLY A 198 44.97 16.51 -8.10
C GLY A 198 44.49 17.65 -7.20
N ALA A 199 45.43 18.40 -6.62
CA ALA A 199 45.41 19.80 -6.15
C ALA A 199 44.07 20.59 -5.92
N GLY A 200 43.98 21.24 -4.74
CA GLY A 200 43.47 22.63 -4.63
C GLY A 200 42.36 22.90 -3.61
N ASP A 201 42.76 23.25 -2.38
CA ASP A 201 42.16 24.18 -1.39
C ASP A 201 40.64 24.49 -1.43
N GLY A 202 39.85 24.45 -0.35
CA GLY A 202 40.16 24.28 1.07
C GLY A 202 38.86 24.31 1.89
N GLN A 203 38.78 23.47 2.92
CA GLN A 203 37.72 23.47 3.94
C GLN A 203 38.43 23.41 5.31
N PRO A 204 38.18 24.33 6.25
CA PRO A 204 38.85 24.29 7.54
C PRO A 204 38.34 23.11 8.35
N ALA A 205 39.29 22.32 8.85
CA ALA A 205 39.06 21.30 9.86
C ALA A 205 38.49 21.94 11.14
N PRO A 206 37.62 21.25 11.90
CA PRO A 206 37.18 21.72 13.20
C PRO A 206 38.40 21.75 14.13
N GLU A 207 38.79 22.95 14.56
CA GLU A 207 39.83 23.17 15.55
C GLU A 207 39.52 22.36 16.81
N GLN A 208 40.45 21.50 17.20
CA GLN A 208 40.50 20.99 18.57
C GLN A 208 40.80 22.18 19.47
N LEU A 209 39.76 22.70 20.13
CA LEU A 209 39.90 23.60 21.26
C LEU A 209 40.65 22.88 22.39
N THR A 210 41.99 22.95 22.36
CA THR A 210 42.83 22.60 23.51
C THR A 210 42.61 23.67 24.58
N LEU A 211 41.65 23.43 25.47
CA LEU A 211 41.49 24.22 26.69
C LEU A 211 42.80 24.12 27.48
N GLY A 212 43.50 25.25 27.60
CA GLY A 212 44.77 25.36 28.32
C GLY A 212 44.66 24.92 29.78
N ALA A 213 45.82 24.61 30.39
CA ALA A 213 45.97 24.04 31.74
C ALA A 213 45.32 24.84 32.89
N ASP A 214 44.81 26.04 32.60
CA ASP A 214 44.28 26.99 33.57
C ASP A 214 42.74 27.17 33.54
N TYR A 215 42.02 26.48 32.64
CA TYR A 215 40.58 26.75 32.43
C TYR A 215 39.68 26.38 33.62
N ASN A 216 40.19 25.70 34.66
CA ASN A 216 39.33 25.32 35.78
C ASN A 216 40.05 25.33 37.14
N GLN A 217 40.51 26.49 37.57
CA GLN A 217 41.01 26.68 38.94
C GLN A 217 39.93 26.40 40.00
N TYR A 218 38.65 26.63 39.68
CA TYR A 218 37.52 26.27 40.53
C TYR A 218 37.35 24.75 40.67
N ALA A 219 37.63 23.95 39.64
CA ALA A 219 37.63 22.49 39.75
C ALA A 219 38.74 21.96 40.67
N LYS A 220 39.95 22.55 40.65
CA LYS A 220 41.02 22.16 41.59
C LYS A 220 40.67 22.52 43.04
N ARG A 221 40.00 23.66 43.26
CA ARG A 221 39.54 24.08 44.59
C ARG A 221 38.37 23.24 45.10
N ALA A 222 37.47 22.81 44.20
CA ALA A 222 36.38 21.90 44.51
C ALA A 222 36.90 20.47 44.81
N ALA A 223 37.98 20.04 44.16
CA ALA A 223 38.63 18.76 44.47
C ALA A 223 39.28 18.75 45.87
N ALA A 224 39.72 19.92 46.37
CA ALA A 224 40.30 20.04 47.71
C ALA A 224 39.26 20.01 48.86
N TYR A 225 37.95 20.11 48.54
CA TYR A 225 36.85 19.99 49.51
C TYR A 225 36.33 18.54 49.66
N TYR A 226 36.91 17.59 48.92
CA TYR A 226 36.57 16.17 49.04
C TYR A 226 37.51 15.49 50.03
N ASP A 227 37.03 15.33 51.27
CA ASP A 227 37.61 14.40 52.23
C ASP A 227 36.98 13.01 52.02
N PRO A 228 37.75 11.98 51.59
CA PRO A 228 37.25 10.63 51.38
C PRO A 228 36.75 9.94 52.66
N ALA A 229 36.88 10.59 53.83
CA ALA A 229 36.31 10.11 55.10
C ALA A 229 34.87 10.58 55.38
N ILE A 230 34.28 11.45 54.53
CA ILE A 230 32.86 11.81 54.67
C ILE A 230 32.03 10.71 54.02
N PRO A 231 31.15 10.01 54.76
CA PRO A 231 30.30 8.98 54.18
C PRO A 231 29.51 9.54 53.01
N SER A 232 29.74 9.02 51.80
CA SER A 232 28.93 9.31 50.63
C SER A 232 27.46 9.11 50.99
N MET A 233 26.61 10.11 50.73
CA MET A 233 25.17 9.93 50.87
C MET A 233 24.74 8.64 50.17
N PRO A 234 23.85 7.84 50.78
CA PRO A 234 23.42 6.56 50.21
C PRO A 234 22.97 6.76 48.77
N GLN A 235 23.60 6.02 47.85
CA GLN A 235 23.26 6.03 46.44
C GLN A 235 21.91 5.32 46.28
N GLU A 236 20.83 6.09 46.26
CA GLU A 236 19.50 5.54 46.03
C GLU A 236 19.40 5.10 44.57
N MET A 237 19.00 3.84 44.37
CA MET A 237 18.79 3.24 43.06
C MET A 237 17.61 3.94 42.35
N PRO A 238 17.57 3.99 41.01
CA PRO A 238 16.49 4.65 40.25
C PRO A 238 15.12 3.96 40.40
N PHE A 239 15.09 2.81 41.05
CA PHE A 239 13.90 2.06 41.42
C PHE A 239 13.88 1.82 42.94
N PRO A 240 12.70 1.58 43.53
CA PRO A 240 12.56 1.22 44.94
C PRO A 240 13.57 0.15 45.37
N SER A 241 14.32 0.40 46.44
CA SER A 241 15.26 -0.61 46.95
C SER A 241 14.50 -1.83 47.45
N ASP A 242 15.08 -3.03 47.32
CA ASP A 242 14.47 -4.29 47.81
C ASP A 242 14.12 -4.19 49.30
N ALA A 243 14.96 -3.51 50.10
CA ALA A 243 14.66 -3.22 51.50
C ALA A 243 13.40 -2.33 51.65
N MET A 244 13.23 -1.29 50.83
CA MET A 244 12.04 -0.43 50.85
C MET A 244 10.79 -1.16 50.34
N MET A 245 10.93 -2.03 49.34
CA MET A 245 9.83 -2.88 48.87
C MET A 245 9.38 -3.87 49.94
N ARG A 246 10.32 -4.50 50.64
CA ARG A 246 10.03 -5.41 51.75
C ARG A 246 9.45 -4.73 52.97
N GLN A 247 9.84 -3.49 53.24
CA GLN A 247 9.31 -2.67 54.33
C GLN A 247 8.01 -1.94 53.93
N GLY A 248 7.63 -1.96 52.65
CA GLY A 248 6.43 -1.32 52.15
C GLY A 248 5.17 -1.86 52.83
N ILE A 249 4.16 -0.99 52.95
CA ILE A 249 2.91 -1.24 53.70
C ILE A 249 2.27 -2.58 53.30
N LEU A 250 2.39 -2.96 52.03
CA LEU A 250 1.88 -4.21 51.46
C LEU A 250 2.45 -5.47 52.16
N ASN A 251 3.77 -5.53 52.40
CA ASN A 251 4.40 -6.68 53.08
C ASN A 251 4.26 -6.60 54.61
N SER A 252 4.11 -5.39 55.16
CA SER A 252 3.92 -5.21 56.60
C SER A 252 2.56 -5.75 57.09
N GLN A 253 1.51 -5.66 56.25
CA GLN A 253 0.20 -6.26 56.56
C GLN A 253 0.23 -7.78 56.54
N GLU A 254 1.01 -8.40 55.65
CA GLU A 254 1.15 -9.86 55.58
C GLU A 254 1.88 -10.41 56.81
N MET A 255 2.88 -9.69 57.32
CA MET A 255 3.56 -10.01 58.58
C MET A 255 2.71 -9.70 59.83
N LEU A 256 1.84 -8.68 59.78
CA LEU A 256 0.96 -8.31 60.89
C LEU A 256 -0.27 -9.24 61.00
N ASN A 257 -0.79 -9.73 59.87
CA ASN A 257 -1.82 -10.79 59.84
C ASN A 257 -1.25 -12.19 60.19
N GLY A 258 0.07 -12.36 60.16
CA GLY A 258 0.77 -13.59 60.56
C GLY A 258 1.08 -13.70 62.06
N ALA A 259 0.74 -12.69 62.88
CA ALA A 259 0.91 -12.77 64.34
C ALA A 259 -0.28 -13.54 64.97
N PRO A 260 -0.04 -14.65 65.72
CA PRO A 260 -1.12 -15.44 66.30
C PRO A 260 -1.79 -14.63 67.42
N MET A 261 -2.99 -14.13 67.16
CA MET A 261 -3.89 -13.63 68.19
C MET A 261 -4.21 -14.77 69.15
N ALA A 262 -3.92 -14.54 70.43
CA ALA A 262 -4.23 -15.41 71.54
C ALA A 262 -5.73 -15.75 71.56
N GLU A 263 -6.02 -17.03 71.80
CA GLU A 263 -7.34 -17.61 71.95
C GLU A 263 -8.23 -16.82 72.93
N GLN A 264 -9.42 -16.42 72.49
CA GLN A 264 -10.62 -16.39 73.33
C GLN A 264 -11.85 -16.83 72.51
N PRO A 265 -12.85 -17.45 73.18
CA PRO A 265 -13.71 -18.46 72.58
C PRO A 265 -14.90 -17.86 71.84
N ALA A 266 -15.43 -18.70 70.96
CA ALA A 266 -16.64 -18.49 70.18
C ALA A 266 -17.84 -18.11 71.07
N ASP A 267 -18.55 -17.06 70.65
CA ASP A 267 -19.98 -16.93 70.91
C ASP A 267 -20.67 -16.37 69.67
N GLU A 268 -21.80 -16.98 69.38
CA GLU A 268 -22.74 -16.74 68.30
C GLU A 268 -23.19 -15.26 68.24
N MET A 269 -23.36 -14.70 67.03
CA MET A 269 -24.65 -14.12 66.57
C MET A 269 -24.54 -13.32 65.26
N MET A 270 -25.58 -13.52 64.44
CA MET A 270 -26.18 -12.64 63.43
C MET A 270 -25.38 -12.27 62.16
N GLU A 271 -25.89 -12.37 60.93
CA GLU A 271 -27.18 -12.08 60.25
C GLU A 271 -26.89 -10.98 59.21
N ASP A 272 -27.26 -11.25 57.96
CA ASP A 272 -27.47 -10.34 56.81
C ASP A 272 -26.50 -9.18 56.53
N GLN A 273 -25.78 -9.26 55.40
CA GLN A 273 -25.88 -8.24 54.34
C GLN A 273 -25.12 -8.59 53.05
N ASP A 274 -25.89 -8.58 51.96
CA ASP A 274 -25.57 -8.13 50.58
C ASP A 274 -24.44 -8.79 49.79
N GLU A 275 -24.86 -9.73 48.93
CA GLU A 275 -24.15 -10.16 47.71
C GLU A 275 -23.88 -8.96 46.78
N LEU A 276 -22.60 -8.60 46.63
CA LEU A 276 -22.11 -7.84 45.48
C LEU A 276 -21.60 -8.81 44.40
N PRO A 277 -21.86 -8.56 43.11
CA PRO A 277 -21.45 -9.46 42.05
C PRO A 277 -19.92 -9.42 41.93
N ALA A 278 -19.29 -10.57 42.14
CA ALA A 278 -17.90 -10.78 41.78
C ALA A 278 -17.74 -10.51 40.28
N THR A 279 -17.03 -9.44 39.95
CA THR A 279 -16.64 -9.12 38.57
C THR A 279 -15.62 -10.18 38.13
N ASP A 280 -16.12 -11.19 37.43
CA ASP A 280 -15.37 -12.33 36.95
C ASP A 280 -14.44 -11.90 35.79
N PHE A 281 -13.32 -11.26 36.14
CA PHE A 281 -12.30 -10.74 35.23
C PHE A 281 -11.77 -11.78 34.23
N ALA A 282 -11.87 -13.07 34.56
CA ALA A 282 -11.47 -14.17 33.71
C ALA A 282 -12.29 -14.26 32.40
N SER A 283 -13.58 -13.90 32.45
CA SER A 283 -14.48 -13.92 31.28
C SER A 283 -14.20 -12.79 30.28
N SER A 284 -13.62 -11.68 30.74
CA SER A 284 -13.30 -10.53 29.89
C SER A 284 -12.07 -10.80 29.01
N TYR A 285 -11.11 -11.58 29.52
CA TYR A 285 -9.92 -11.96 28.76
C TYR A 285 -10.19 -13.03 27.68
N SER A 286 -11.16 -13.93 27.89
CA SER A 286 -11.51 -14.92 26.86
C SER A 286 -12.13 -14.24 25.63
N HIS A 287 -12.93 -13.20 25.83
CA HIS A 287 -13.61 -12.52 24.73
C HIS A 287 -12.64 -11.68 23.86
N LEU A 288 -11.63 -11.05 24.48
CA LEU A 288 -10.60 -10.31 23.75
C LEU A 288 -9.70 -11.24 22.90
N ARG A 289 -9.43 -12.45 23.39
CA ARG A 289 -8.62 -13.46 22.68
C ARG A 289 -9.35 -14.04 21.47
N GLU A 290 -10.64 -14.28 21.61
CA GLU A 290 -11.49 -14.79 20.52
C GLU A 290 -11.68 -13.74 19.41
N GLN A 291 -11.66 -12.45 19.77
CA GLN A 291 -11.73 -11.35 18.80
C GLN A 291 -10.42 -11.16 18.01
N GLN A 292 -9.26 -11.42 18.62
CA GLN A 292 -7.96 -11.41 17.92
C GLN A 292 -7.83 -12.58 16.93
N GLN A 293 -8.26 -13.79 17.31
CA GLN A 293 -8.17 -14.96 16.42
C GLN A 293 -9.02 -14.80 15.15
N ARG A 294 -10.20 -14.17 15.24
CA ARG A 294 -11.02 -13.91 14.05
C ARG A 294 -10.40 -12.91 13.08
N GLN A 295 -9.58 -11.96 13.54
CA GLN A 295 -8.93 -11.00 12.65
C GLN A 295 -7.80 -11.65 11.84
N GLU A 296 -7.06 -12.59 12.42
CA GLU A 296 -6.00 -13.32 11.71
C GLU A 296 -6.57 -14.27 10.64
N ASP A 297 -7.69 -14.96 10.92
CA ASP A 297 -8.32 -15.88 9.96
C ASP A 297 -8.90 -15.17 8.72
N ASP A 298 -9.34 -13.91 8.85
CA ASP A 298 -9.89 -13.11 7.74
C ASP A 298 -8.79 -12.53 6.82
N GLU A 299 -7.57 -12.34 7.33
CA GLU A 299 -6.42 -11.85 6.55
C GLU A 299 -5.83 -12.96 5.64
N ASP A 300 -5.83 -14.21 6.10
CA ASP A 300 -5.34 -15.36 5.32
C ASP A 300 -6.34 -15.84 4.24
N ALA A 301 -7.62 -15.47 4.35
CA ALA A 301 -8.66 -15.87 3.39
C ALA A 301 -8.62 -15.12 2.05
N PHE A 302 -7.89 -13.99 1.96
CA PHE A 302 -7.82 -13.16 0.75
C PHE A 302 -6.63 -13.46 -0.16
N ASP A 303 -5.68 -14.32 0.25
CA ASP A 303 -4.43 -14.56 -0.48
C ASP A 303 -4.40 -15.88 -1.29
N LEU A 304 -5.54 -16.56 -1.46
CA LEU A 304 -5.62 -17.91 -2.04
C LEU A 304 -6.22 -18.02 -3.47
N ASP A 305 -6.38 -16.93 -4.23
CA ASP A 305 -6.93 -17.00 -5.60
C ASP A 305 -6.11 -16.28 -6.67
N LEU A 306 -4.83 -16.67 -6.80
CA LEU A 306 -3.99 -16.34 -7.96
C LEU A 306 -3.16 -17.55 -8.39
N ASN A 307 -3.78 -18.48 -9.12
CA ASN A 307 -3.13 -19.33 -10.13
C ASN A 307 -4.15 -19.87 -11.15
#